data_AF-A0A3M2SFS3-F1
#
_entry.id   AF-A0A3M2SFS3-F1
#
_cell.length_a   1.000
_cell.length_b   1.000
_cell.length_c   1.000
_cell.angle_alpha   90.00
_cell.angle_beta   90.00
_cell.angle_gamma   90.00
#
_symmetry.space_group_name_H-M   'P 1'
#
loop_
_entity.id
_entity.type
_entity.pdbx_description
1 polymer ?
#
loop_
_entity_poly.entity_id
_entity_poly.type
_entity_poly.pdbx_seq_one_letter_code
_entity_poly.pdbx_strand_id
1 'polypeptide(L)'
;MVFFGFTWCPDICPTTLSDISNWLDEIGPDADRMNTVLISVDPERDTPEVLGDYLSNFDPRINGLTGALPQIEQAVAGFRA
;
A
#
# COMPACT_ATOMS: atom_id res chain seq x y z
N MET A 1 -4.53 8.70 1.14
CA MET A 1 -4.50 7.72 2.23
C MET A 1 -3.21 6.93 2.13
N VAL A 2 -2.54 6.71 3.26
CA VAL A 2 -1.30 5.92 3.32
C VAL A 2 -1.51 4.74 4.25
N PHE A 3 -1.14 3.55 3.78
CA PHE A 3 -1.12 2.32 4.54
C PHE A 3 0.31 1.77 4.55
N PHE A 4 0.81 1.39 5.72
CA PHE A 4 2.12 0.75 5.86
C PHE A 4 1.92 -0.75 6.05
N GLY A 5 2.55 -1.56 5.19
CA GLY A 5 2.37 -3.01 5.17
C GLY A 5 3.51 -3.72 4.45
N PHE A 6 3.34 -5.00 4.11
CA PHE A 6 4.29 -5.77 3.31
C PHE A 6 3.60 -7.00 2.71
N THR A 7 4.15 -7.54 1.61
CA THR A 7 3.45 -8.58 0.81
C THR A 7 3.33 -9.93 1.51
N TRP A 8 4.23 -10.23 2.45
CA TRP A 8 4.28 -11.49 3.21
C TRP A 8 3.47 -11.48 4.50
N CYS A 9 2.64 -10.45 4.73
CA CYS A 9 1.80 -10.39 5.90
C CYS A 9 0.58 -11.33 5.71
N PRO A 10 0.41 -12.36 6.56
CA PRO A 10 -0.48 -13.48 6.26
C PRO A 10 -1.97 -13.09 6.24
N ASP A 11 -2.40 -12.20 7.13
CA ASP A 11 -3.83 -11.96 7.35
C ASP A 11 -4.22 -10.48 7.23
N ILE A 12 -3.57 -9.58 8.00
CA ILE A 12 -4.08 -8.21 8.15
C ILE A 12 -3.86 -7.35 6.90
N CYS A 13 -2.72 -7.45 6.21
CA CYS A 13 -2.48 -6.67 5.00
C CYS A 13 -3.47 -6.98 3.86
N PRO A 14 -3.70 -8.25 3.46
CA PRO A 14 -4.65 -8.54 2.39
C PRO A 14 -6.08 -8.16 2.80
N THR A 15 -6.45 -8.33 4.07
CA THR A 15 -7.76 -7.91 4.58
C THR A 15 -7.93 -6.39 4.48
N THR A 16 -6.96 -5.61 4.99
CA THR A 16 -7.02 -4.14 4.94
C THR A 16 -7.03 -3.60 3.50
N LEU A 17 -6.26 -4.20 2.58
CA LEU A 17 -6.28 -3.80 1.17
C LEU A 17 -7.61 -4.14 0.48
N SER A 18 -8.28 -5.22 0.90
CA SER A 18 -9.62 -5.57 0.42
C SER A 18 -10.64 -4.55 0.93
N ASP A 19 -10.58 -4.16 2.21
CA ASP A 19 -11.45 -3.13 2.78
C ASP A 19 -11.24 -1.77 2.08
N ILE A 20 -9.99 -1.39 1.84
CA ILE A 20 -9.65 -0.18 1.08
C ILE A 20 -10.23 -0.24 -0.32
N SER A 21 -10.13 -1.38 -1.00
CA SER A 21 -10.70 -1.56 -2.35
C SER A 21 -12.21 -1.37 -2.34
N ASN A 22 -12.90 -1.93 -1.35
CA ASN A 22 -14.34 -1.74 -1.17
C ASN A 22 -14.70 -0.27 -0.94
N TRP A 23 -13.95 0.45 -0.09
CA TRP A 23 -14.19 1.88 0.14
C TRP A 23 -13.97 2.71 -1.12
N LEU A 24 -12.93 2.42 -1.90
CA LEU A 24 -12.66 3.13 -3.15
C LEU A 24 -13.77 2.89 -4.18
N ASP A 25 -14.34 1.68 -4.24
CA ASP A 25 -15.50 1.37 -5.07
C ASP A 25 -16.76 2.13 -4.61
N GLU A 26 -17.04 2.14 -3.30
CA GLU A 26 -18.17 2.87 -2.71
C GLU A 26 -18.11 4.38 -2.94
N ILE A 27 -16.91 4.97 -2.89
CA ILE A 27 -16.69 6.39 -3.22
C ILE A 27 -16.89 6.64 -4.72
N GLY A 28 -16.65 5.63 -5.57
CA GLY A 28 -16.82 5.72 -7.01
C GLY A 28 -15.80 6.67 -7.67
N PRO A 29 -16.19 7.44 -8.70
CA PRO A 29 -15.27 8.27 -9.47
C PRO A 29 -14.52 9.35 -8.66
N ASP A 30 -15.07 9.78 -7.53
CA ASP A 30 -14.41 10.79 -6.69
C ASP A 30 -13.11 10.27 -6.05
N ALA A 31 -12.96 8.94 -5.92
CA ALA A 31 -11.75 8.32 -5.40
C ALA A 31 -10.56 8.46 -6.36
N ASP A 32 -10.77 8.79 -7.64
CA ASP A 32 -9.69 9.09 -8.60
C ASP A 32 -8.87 10.33 -8.19
N ARG A 33 -9.43 11.16 -7.31
CA ARG A 33 -8.76 12.34 -6.76
C ARG A 33 -7.93 12.02 -5.52
N MET A 34 -7.96 10.78 -5.03
CA MET A 34 -7.25 10.35 -3.85
C MET A 34 -5.93 9.66 -4.22
N ASN A 35 -4.85 10.05 -3.55
CA ASN A 35 -3.62 9.26 -3.58
C ASN A 35 -3.72 8.16 -2.53
N THR A 36 -4.05 6.94 -2.96
CA THR A 36 -4.07 5.75 -2.09
C THR A 36 -2.79 4.96 -2.30
N VAL A 37 -2.02 4.78 -1.23
CA VAL A 37 -0.67 4.24 -1.30
C VAL A 37 -0.44 3.18 -0.23
N LEU A 38 0.09 2.02 -0.64
CA LEU A 38 0.76 1.06 0.22
C LEU A 38 2.27 1.37 0.23
N ILE A 39 2.82 1.70 1.39
CA ILE A 39 4.28 1.79 1.58
C ILE A 39 4.76 0.48 2.21
N SER A 40 5.63 -0.24 1.52
CA SER A 40 6.25 -1.45 2.07
C SER A 40 7.23 -1.08 3.20
N VAL A 41 7.18 -1.86 4.29
CA VAL A 41 8.18 -1.81 5.38
C VAL A 41 9.18 -2.99 5.34
N ASP A 42 9.14 -3.83 4.30
CA ASP A 42 10.05 -4.96 4.08
C ASP A 42 10.74 -4.87 2.70
N PRO A 43 11.63 -3.87 2.49
CA PRO A 43 12.23 -3.59 1.18
C PRO A 43 13.16 -4.70 0.66
N GLU A 44 13.61 -5.62 1.53
CA GLU A 44 14.43 -6.76 1.12
C GLU A 44 13.63 -7.79 0.30
N ARG A 45 12.32 -7.89 0.54
CA ARG A 45 11.42 -8.83 -0.13
C ARG A 45 10.49 -8.15 -1.13
N ASP A 46 10.04 -6.95 -0.80
CA ASP A 46 9.04 -6.22 -1.59
C ASP A 46 9.72 -5.34 -2.63
N THR A 47 10.22 -5.97 -3.71
CA THR A 47 10.68 -5.26 -4.90
C THR A 47 9.50 -4.59 -5.63
N PRO A 48 9.73 -3.61 -6.51
CA PRO A 48 8.65 -2.99 -7.29
C PRO A 48 7.81 -4.01 -8.09
N GLU A 49 8.45 -5.07 -8.60
CA GLU A 49 7.80 -6.15 -9.35
C GLU A 49 6.91 -7.00 -8.43
N VAL A 50 7.44 -7.48 -7.31
CA VAL A 50 6.69 -8.27 -6.31
C VAL A 50 5.52 -7.46 -5.74
N LEU A 51 5.73 -6.19 -5.45
CA LEU A 51 4.70 -5.31 -4.91
C LEU A 51 3.61 -5.03 -5.95
N GLY A 52 3.98 -4.84 -7.22
CA GLY A 52 3.04 -4.67 -8.32
C GLY A 52 2.18 -5.92 -8.55
N ASP A 53 2.79 -7.09 -8.59
CA ASP A 53 2.09 -8.37 -8.73
C ASP A 53 1.13 -8.61 -7.56
N TYR A 54 1.57 -8.33 -6.33
CA TYR A 54 0.72 -8.41 -5.15
C TYR A 54 -0.49 -7.46 -5.25
N LEU A 55 -0.25 -6.21 -5.62
CA LEU A 55 -1.28 -5.17 -5.73
C LEU A 55 -2.26 -5.39 -6.89
N SER A 56 -1.90 -6.18 -7.89
CA SER A 56 -2.78 -6.52 -9.03
C SER A 56 -4.07 -7.25 -8.62
N ASN A 57 -4.14 -7.77 -7.40
CA ASN A 57 -5.32 -8.43 -6.83
C ASN A 57 -6.32 -7.46 -6.19
N PHE A 58 -6.00 -6.16 -6.10
CA PHE A 58 -6.80 -5.14 -5.41
C PHE A 58 -7.19 -4.00 -6.36
N ASP A 59 -7.85 -2.96 -5.83
CA ASP A 59 -8.27 -1.81 -6.63
C ASP A 59 -7.07 -1.13 -7.34
N PRO A 60 -7.16 -0.87 -8.66
CA PRO A 60 -6.04 -0.36 -9.46
C PRO A 60 -5.59 1.07 -9.08
N ARG A 61 -6.37 1.78 -8.25
CA ARG A 61 -6.01 3.10 -7.73
C ARG A 61 -5.03 3.02 -6.55
N ILE A 62 -4.79 1.82 -6.01
CA ILE A 62 -3.80 1.59 -4.96
C ILE A 62 -2.40 1.51 -5.57
N ASN A 63 -1.53 2.42 -5.18
CA ASN A 63 -0.15 2.45 -5.65
C ASN A 63 0.81 1.86 -4.61
N GLY A 64 1.76 1.03 -5.05
CA GLY A 64 2.80 0.48 -4.20
C GLY A 64 4.06 1.34 -4.20
N LEU A 65 4.59 1.66 -3.03
CA LEU A 65 5.90 2.29 -2.86
C LEU A 65 6.83 1.39 -2.05
N THR A 66 8.06 1.25 -2.54
CA THR A 66 9.19 0.59 -1.87
C THR A 66 10.46 1.40 -2.15
N GLY A 67 11.55 1.13 -1.47
CA GLY A 67 12.78 1.91 -1.62
C GLY A 67 13.90 1.47 -0.68
N ALA A 68 14.94 2.29 -0.56
CA ALA A 68 16.01 2.01 0.38
C ALA A 68 15.51 2.13 1.83
N LEU A 69 16.01 1.26 2.72
CA LEU A 69 15.61 1.23 4.13
C LEU A 69 15.61 2.62 4.82
N PRO A 70 16.64 3.49 4.63
CA PRO A 70 16.61 4.83 5.23
C PRO A 70 15.45 5.72 4.76
N GLN A 71 14.99 5.55 3.52
CA GLN A 71 13.84 6.30 2.99
C GLN A 71 12.53 5.82 3.62
N ILE A 72 12.41 4.50 3.83
CA ILE A 72 11.26 3.90 4.49
C ILE A 72 11.20 4.31 5.96
N GLU A 73 12.33 4.26 6.67
CA GLU A 73 12.43 4.73 8.06
C GLU A 73 12.04 6.20 8.19
N GLN A 74 12.51 7.04 7.26
CA GLN A 74 12.12 8.45 7.20
C GLN A 74 10.60 8.61 6.98
N ALA A 75 10.03 7.85 6.06
CA ALA A 75 8.58 7.87 5.80
C ALA A 75 7.80 7.45 7.05
N VAL A 76 8.15 6.32 7.68
CA VAL A 76 7.50 5.84 8.91
C VAL A 76 7.60 6.89 10.02
N ALA A 77 8.76 7.51 10.21
CA ALA A 77 8.94 8.55 11.22
C ALA A 77 8.04 9.77 10.97
N GLY A 78 7.84 10.17 9.72
CA GLY A 78 6.98 11.31 9.35
C GLY A 78 5.49 11.10 9.59
N PHE A 79 5.02 9.85 9.72
CA PHE A 79 3.62 9.50 9.95
C PHE A 79 3.30 9.11 11.41
N ARG A 80 4.30 9.09 12.30
CA ARG A 80 4.10 8.93 13.74
C ARG A 80 3.58 10.26 14.31
N ALA A 81 2.28 10.29 14.64
CA ALA A 81 1.63 11.40 15.34
C ALA A 81 1.68 11.21 16.86
#